data_AF-A0A1Y4V7D9-F1
#
_entry.id   AF-A0A1Y4V7D9-F1
#
_cell.length_a   1.000
_cell.length_b   1.000
_cell.length_c   1.000
_cell.angle_alpha   90.00
_cell.angle_beta   90.00
_cell.angle_gamma   90.00
#
_symmetry.space_group_name_H-M   'P 1'
#
loop_
_entity.id
_entity.type
_entity.pdbx_description
1 polymer ?
#
loop_
_entity_poly.entity_id
_entity_poly.type
_entity_poly.pdbx_seq_one_letter_code
_entity_poly.pdbx_strand_id
1 'polypeptide(L)'
;MLFYLYLPAKRGLHRLLRVLFSPVLTKMQKFKILREEYGIGQDFYDTDMIDTFRKEVNAMCNLSQGVKEYGIKIGKEEGYIAGSEETLVNIILRSFQQGFTVENISSITDMSIEKIKEIIWKEMHVKV
;
A
#
# COMPACT_ATOMS: atom_id res chain seq x y z
N MET A 1 -49.58 27.77 -7.63
CA MET A 1 -50.18 26.50 -7.18
C MET A 1 -49.65 25.39 -8.09
N LEU A 2 -49.00 24.38 -7.50
CA LEU A 2 -48.69 23.06 -8.08
C LEU A 2 -47.58 22.93 -9.16
N PHE A 3 -46.31 23.18 -8.83
CA PHE A 3 -45.19 22.51 -9.57
C PHE A 3 -43.97 22.10 -8.71
N TYR A 4 -43.99 22.33 -7.39
CA TYR A 4 -42.89 21.91 -6.49
C TYR A 4 -43.17 20.61 -5.71
N LEU A 5 -44.29 19.94 -5.98
CA LEU A 5 -44.76 18.81 -5.16
C LEU A 5 -44.54 17.41 -5.76
N TYR A 6 -43.71 17.23 -6.78
CA TYR A 6 -43.43 15.88 -7.29
C TYR A 6 -42.00 15.72 -7.81
N LEU A 7 -41.08 15.36 -6.89
CA LEU A 7 -39.92 14.55 -7.26
C LEU A 7 -39.75 13.42 -6.23
N PRO A 8 -40.36 12.26 -6.46
CA PRO A 8 -40.28 11.13 -5.55
C PRO A 8 -38.88 10.48 -5.63
N ALA A 9 -38.38 10.05 -4.47
CA ALA A 9 -37.33 9.03 -4.28
C ALA A 9 -35.89 9.24 -4.83
N LYS A 10 -35.54 10.34 -5.52
CA LYS A 10 -34.20 10.48 -6.15
C LYS A 10 -33.13 11.24 -5.33
N ARG A 11 -33.38 11.60 -4.06
CA ARG A 11 -32.48 12.50 -3.27
C ARG A 11 -32.12 12.04 -1.85
N GLY A 12 -32.29 10.76 -1.48
CA GLY A 12 -31.95 10.30 -0.12
C GLY A 12 -30.49 10.61 0.26
N LEU A 13 -29.54 10.16 -0.55
CA LEU A 13 -28.12 10.40 -0.31
C LEU A 13 -27.74 11.89 -0.39
N HIS A 14 -28.18 12.61 -1.43
CA HIS A 14 -27.86 14.04 -1.56
C HIS A 14 -28.43 14.88 -0.41
N ARG A 15 -29.60 14.52 0.12
CA ARG A 15 -30.18 15.18 1.29
C ARG A 15 -29.40 14.82 2.56
N LEU A 16 -29.06 13.56 2.77
CA LEU A 16 -28.22 13.11 3.87
C LEU A 16 -26.88 13.86 3.89
N LEU A 17 -26.17 13.90 2.76
CA LEU A 17 -24.91 14.62 2.61
C LEU A 17 -25.08 16.13 2.88
N ARG A 18 -26.16 16.74 2.38
CA ARG A 18 -26.49 18.14 2.68
C ARG A 18 -26.67 18.37 4.18
N VAL A 19 -27.33 17.47 4.90
CA VAL A 19 -27.52 17.58 6.36
C VAL A 19 -26.18 17.44 7.08
N LEU A 20 -25.39 16.42 6.75
CA LEU A 20 -24.08 16.15 7.36
C LEU A 20 -23.14 17.35 7.21
N PHE A 21 -23.01 17.87 5.99
CA PHE A 21 -22.06 18.93 5.65
C PHE A 21 -22.64 20.36 5.73
N SER A 22 -23.90 20.54 6.16
CA SER A 22 -24.50 21.87 6.24
C SER A 22 -23.73 22.77 7.22
N PRO A 23 -23.31 23.99 6.82
CA PRO A 23 -22.73 24.97 7.73
C PRO A 23 -23.81 25.74 8.52
N VAL A 24 -25.08 25.64 8.12
CA VAL A 24 -26.20 26.41 8.69
C VAL A 24 -26.91 25.64 9.81
N LEU A 25 -26.97 24.31 9.71
CA LEU A 25 -27.65 23.48 10.70
C LEU A 25 -26.78 23.30 11.95
N THR A 26 -27.37 23.50 13.12
CA THR A 26 -26.70 23.20 14.40
C THR A 26 -26.51 21.70 14.57
N LYS A 27 -25.55 21.30 15.41
CA LYS A 27 -25.29 19.90 15.75
C LYS A 27 -26.57 19.17 16.20
N MET A 28 -27.39 19.80 17.03
CA MET A 28 -28.66 19.24 17.51
C MET A 28 -29.70 19.06 16.39
N GLN A 29 -29.84 20.05 15.50
CA GLN A 29 -30.73 19.94 14.34
C GLN A 29 -30.28 18.82 13.39
N LYS A 30 -28.97 18.67 13.16
CA LYS A 30 -28.41 17.57 12.36
C LYS A 30 -28.75 16.22 12.97
N PHE A 31 -28.50 16.03 14.26
CA PHE A 31 -28.83 14.77 14.94
C PHE A 31 -30.32 14.44 14.93
N LYS A 32 -31.18 15.45 15.11
CA LYS A 32 -32.64 15.27 15.01
C LYS A 32 -33.03 14.73 13.63
N ILE A 33 -32.55 15.35 12.57
CA ILE A 33 -32.84 14.93 11.18
C ILE A 33 -32.27 13.54 10.89
N LEU A 34 -31.02 13.27 11.28
CA LEU A 34 -30.39 11.95 11.10
C LEU A 34 -31.19 10.84 11.78
N ARG A 35 -31.67 11.10 12.99
CA ARG A 35 -32.48 10.16 13.77
C ARG A 35 -33.85 9.95 13.13
N GLU A 36 -34.61 11.01 12.90
CA GLU A 36 -36.02 10.95 12.49
C GLU A 36 -36.19 10.49 11.03
N GLU A 37 -35.28 10.87 10.13
CA GLU A 37 -35.42 10.60 8.69
C GLU A 37 -34.60 9.41 8.19
N TYR A 38 -33.50 9.09 8.87
CA TYR A 38 -32.56 8.06 8.41
C TYR A 38 -32.33 6.95 9.44
N GLY A 39 -32.91 7.04 10.64
CA GLY A 39 -32.68 6.06 11.71
C GLY A 39 -31.24 6.05 12.23
N ILE A 40 -30.49 7.13 12.02
CA ILE A 40 -29.09 7.25 12.44
C ILE A 40 -29.06 7.99 13.78
N GLY A 41 -29.02 7.23 14.87
CA GLY A 41 -28.98 7.75 16.24
C GLY A 41 -28.31 6.76 17.19
N GLN A 42 -27.79 7.27 18.30
CA GLN A 42 -27.08 6.46 19.31
C GLN A 42 -28.01 5.46 20.03
N ASP A 43 -29.31 5.68 19.95
CA ASP A 43 -30.38 4.79 20.39
C ASP A 43 -30.58 3.56 19.49
N PHE A 44 -30.01 3.54 18.29
CA PHE A 44 -30.15 2.44 17.32
C PHE A 44 -28.95 1.49 17.28
N TYR A 45 -27.83 1.83 17.92
CA TYR A 45 -26.59 1.06 17.87
C TYR A 45 -25.99 0.94 19.26
N ASP A 46 -25.53 -0.26 19.63
CA ASP A 46 -24.76 -0.44 20.85
C ASP A 46 -23.30 0.05 20.71
N THR A 47 -22.61 0.17 21.85
CA THR A 47 -21.23 0.65 21.91
C THR A 47 -20.27 -0.22 21.09
N ASP A 48 -20.47 -1.54 21.10
CA ASP A 48 -19.58 -2.49 20.44
C ASP A 48 -19.70 -2.39 18.91
N MET A 49 -20.91 -2.20 18.39
CA MET A 49 -21.16 -1.90 16.99
C MET A 49 -20.52 -0.58 16.56
N ILE A 50 -20.66 0.47 17.37
CA ILE A 50 -20.07 1.79 17.07
C ILE A 50 -18.54 1.68 17.02
N ASP A 51 -17.93 0.97 17.97
CA ASP A 51 -16.48 0.80 18.02
C ASP A 51 -15.95 -0.07 16.87
N THR A 52 -16.71 -1.09 16.47
CA THR A 52 -16.39 -1.90 15.27
C THR A 52 -16.41 -1.05 14.01
N PHE A 53 -17.49 -0.28 13.80
CA PHE A 53 -17.60 0.64 12.66
C PHE A 53 -16.47 1.69 12.65
N ARG A 54 -16.11 2.24 13.80
CA ARG A 54 -14.97 3.17 13.92
C ARG A 54 -13.66 2.51 13.53
N LYS A 55 -13.41 1.25 13.93
CA LYS A 55 -12.21 0.49 13.54
C LYS A 55 -12.18 0.27 12.03
N GLU A 56 -13.31 -0.08 11.42
CA GLU A 56 -13.41 -0.26 9.95
C GLU A 56 -13.15 1.04 9.19
N VAL A 57 -13.79 2.15 9.58
CA VAL A 57 -13.56 3.46 8.96
C VAL A 57 -12.11 3.92 9.17
N ASN A 58 -11.54 3.69 10.36
CA ASN A 58 -10.13 3.99 10.61
C ASN A 58 -9.20 3.16 9.71
N ALA A 59 -9.51 1.88 9.50
CA ALA A 59 -8.75 1.04 8.57
C ALA A 59 -8.84 1.58 7.13
N MET A 60 -10.03 2.00 6.67
CA MET A 60 -10.21 2.59 5.34
C MET A 60 -9.45 3.92 5.19
N CYS A 61 -9.51 4.79 6.19
CA CYS A 61 -8.80 6.08 6.18
C CYS A 61 -7.28 5.90 6.16
N ASN A 62 -6.77 4.84 6.80
CA ASN A 62 -5.34 4.53 6.87
C ASN A 62 -4.89 3.52 5.80
N LEU A 63 -5.74 3.18 4.84
CA LEU A 63 -5.40 2.23 3.78
C LEU A 63 -4.19 2.70 2.95
N SER A 64 -4.12 3.99 2.63
CA SER A 64 -3.00 4.58 1.88
C SER A 64 -1.68 4.46 2.64
N GLN A 65 -1.70 4.62 3.97
CA GLN A 65 -0.55 4.42 4.82
C GLN A 65 -0.12 2.95 4.82
N GLY A 66 -1.07 2.02 4.93
CA GLY A 66 -0.79 0.58 4.83
C GLY A 66 -0.17 0.19 3.49
N VAL A 67 -0.68 0.72 2.37
CA VAL A 67 -0.11 0.50 1.03
C VAL A 67 1.30 1.07 0.93
N LYS A 68 1.53 2.29 1.45
CA LYS A 68 2.86 2.92 1.46
C LYS A 68 3.87 2.09 2.24
N GLU A 69 3.52 1.66 3.45
CA GLU A 69 4.39 0.85 4.31
C GLU A 69 4.70 -0.50 3.66
N TYR A 70 3.70 -1.15 3.07
CA TYR A 70 3.88 -2.39 2.33
C TYR A 70 4.81 -2.21 1.12
N GLY A 71 4.62 -1.16 0.33
CA GLY A 71 5.49 -0.82 -0.80
C GLY A 71 6.93 -0.56 -0.37
N ILE A 72 7.16 0.16 0.74
CA ILE A 72 8.50 0.37 1.29
C ILE A 72 9.13 -0.96 1.72
N LYS A 73 8.36 -1.87 2.33
CA LYS A 73 8.86 -3.18 2.75
C LYS A 73 9.31 -4.01 1.55
N ILE A 74 8.48 -4.08 0.50
CA ILE A 74 8.84 -4.76 -0.76
C ILE A 74 10.09 -4.12 -1.37
N GLY A 75 10.08 -2.79 -1.54
CA GLY A 75 11.19 -2.09 -2.18
C GLY A 75 12.52 -2.23 -1.44
N LYS A 76 12.51 -2.31 -0.10
CA LYS A 76 13.71 -2.60 0.69
C LYS A 76 14.22 -4.02 0.49
N GLU A 77 13.33 -5.00 0.46
CA GLU A 77 13.70 -6.40 0.25
C GLU A 77 14.26 -6.61 -1.16
N GLU A 78 13.53 -6.16 -2.18
CA GLU A 78 13.95 -6.25 -3.58
C GLU A 78 15.25 -5.48 -3.82
N GLY A 79 15.37 -4.27 -3.25
CA GLY A 79 16.58 -3.46 -3.35
C GLY A 79 17.79 -4.12 -2.68
N TYR A 80 17.61 -4.78 -1.53
CA TYR A 80 18.69 -5.52 -0.87
C TYR A 80 19.15 -6.73 -1.70
N ILE A 81 18.20 -7.51 -2.23
CA ILE A 81 18.50 -8.67 -3.07
C ILE A 81 19.26 -8.22 -4.33
N ALA A 82 18.71 -7.26 -5.08
CA ALA A 82 19.32 -6.75 -6.30
C ALA A 82 20.72 -6.16 -6.06
N GLY A 83 20.88 -5.35 -5.01
CA GLY A 83 22.17 -4.77 -4.66
C GLY A 83 23.21 -5.81 -4.23
N SER A 84 22.79 -6.87 -3.53
CA SER A 84 23.68 -7.98 -3.15
C SER A 84 24.16 -8.77 -4.38
N GLU A 85 23.26 -9.08 -5.32
CA GLU A 85 23.62 -9.75 -6.57
C GLU A 85 24.57 -8.90 -7.42
N GLU A 86 24.28 -7.61 -7.61
CA GLU A 86 25.15 -6.69 -8.33
C GLU A 86 26.54 -6.59 -7.68
N THR A 87 26.59 -6.55 -6.35
CA THR A 87 27.85 -6.54 -5.59
C THR A 87 28.67 -7.80 -5.83
N LEU A 88 28.04 -8.99 -5.77
CA LEU A 88 28.74 -10.25 -6.03
C LEU A 88 29.27 -10.33 -7.46
N VAL A 89 28.47 -9.92 -8.45
CA VAL A 89 28.91 -9.84 -9.85
C VAL A 89 30.12 -8.92 -9.98
N ASN A 90 30.06 -7.72 -9.42
CA ASN A 90 31.15 -6.76 -9.46
C ASN A 90 32.44 -7.28 -8.79
N ILE A 91 32.31 -8.00 -7.67
CA ILE A 91 33.45 -8.65 -6.99
C ILE A 91 34.08 -9.71 -7.90
N ILE A 92 33.28 -10.55 -8.54
CA ILE A 92 33.77 -11.59 -9.46
C ILE A 92 34.53 -10.96 -10.62
N LEU A 93 33.92 -9.99 -11.31
CA LEU A 93 34.51 -9.36 -12.49
C LEU A 93 35.82 -8.63 -12.13
N ARG A 94 35.83 -7.87 -11.04
CA ARG A 94 37.04 -7.18 -10.57
C ARG A 94 38.14 -8.14 -10.19
N SER A 95 37.83 -9.22 -9.47
CA SER A 95 38.81 -10.24 -9.10
C SER A 95 39.39 -10.93 -10.33
N PHE A 96 38.55 -11.27 -11.30
CA PHE A 96 39.00 -11.87 -12.56
C PHE A 96 39.92 -10.92 -13.34
N GLN A 97 39.55 -9.64 -13.47
CA GLN A 97 40.39 -8.61 -14.10
C GLN A 97 41.73 -8.38 -13.39
N GLN A 98 41.79 -8.62 -12.07
CA GLN A 98 43.03 -8.58 -11.29
C GLN A 98 43.89 -9.85 -11.41
N GLY A 99 43.46 -10.85 -12.18
CA GLY A 99 44.23 -12.06 -12.46
C GLY A 99 44.03 -13.18 -11.43
N PHE A 100 43.01 -13.10 -10.56
CA PHE A 100 42.66 -14.22 -9.68
C PHE A 100 42.09 -15.38 -10.50
N THR A 101 42.47 -16.61 -10.14
CA THR A 101 41.92 -17.82 -10.79
C THR A 101 40.46 -18.04 -10.39
N VAL A 102 39.72 -18.78 -11.22
CA VAL A 102 38.30 -19.06 -10.98
C VAL A 102 38.10 -19.85 -9.67
N GLU A 103 39.05 -20.71 -9.31
CA GLU A 103 39.05 -21.48 -8.05
C GLU A 103 39.20 -20.55 -6.83
N ASN A 104 40.07 -19.54 -6.92
CA ASN A 104 40.24 -18.55 -5.85
C ASN A 104 38.97 -17.71 -5.67
N ILE A 105 38.36 -17.27 -6.79
CA ILE A 105 37.12 -16.50 -6.75
C ILE A 105 35.97 -17.34 -6.18
N SER A 106 35.89 -18.61 -6.56
CA SER A 106 34.93 -19.58 -6.01
C SER A 106 35.07 -19.71 -4.49
N SER A 107 36.30 -19.86 -4.01
CA SER A 107 36.56 -19.96 -2.58
C SER A 107 36.23 -18.69 -1.79
N ILE A 108 36.41 -17.50 -2.38
CA ILE A 108 36.15 -16.22 -1.69
C ILE A 108 34.67 -15.87 -1.68
N THR A 109 33.97 -16.17 -2.78
CA THR A 109 32.56 -15.79 -2.97
C THR A 109 31.57 -16.87 -2.54
N ASP A 110 32.06 -18.08 -2.21
CA ASP A 110 31.26 -19.27 -1.95
C ASP A 110 30.30 -19.61 -3.10
N MET A 111 30.73 -19.34 -4.33
CA MET A 111 29.98 -19.60 -5.56
C MET A 111 30.61 -20.74 -6.35
N SER A 112 29.79 -21.50 -7.07
CA SER A 112 30.29 -22.56 -7.94
C SER A 112 31.11 -22.00 -9.10
N ILE A 113 32.09 -22.77 -9.53
CA ILE A 113 32.96 -22.44 -10.67
C ILE A 113 32.12 -22.19 -11.93
N GLU A 114 31.07 -22.98 -12.15
CA GLU A 114 30.17 -22.86 -13.30
C GLU A 114 29.48 -21.50 -13.32
N LYS A 115 28.95 -21.06 -12.18
CA LYS A 115 28.24 -19.77 -12.07
C LYS A 115 29.19 -18.59 -12.26
N ILE A 116 30.42 -18.69 -11.77
CA ILE A 116 31.46 -17.67 -11.99
C ILE A 116 31.81 -17.58 -13.48
N LYS A 117 32.01 -18.71 -14.16
CA LYS A 117 32.28 -18.75 -15.61
C LYS A 117 31.13 -18.16 -16.42
N GLU A 118 29.89 -18.46 -16.05
CA GLU A 118 28.70 -17.87 -16.68
C GLU A 118 28.67 -16.36 -16.55
N ILE A 119 28.93 -15.81 -15.34
CA ILE A 119 28.99 -14.37 -15.10
C ILE A 119 30.08 -13.71 -15.94
N ILE A 120 31.29 -14.25 -15.96
CA ILE A 120 32.40 -13.69 -16.75
C ILE A 120 32.06 -13.73 -18.25
N TRP A 121 31.49 -14.84 -18.74
CA TRP A 121 31.07 -14.95 -20.12
C TRP A 121 29.96 -13.95 -20.49
N LYS A 122 28.96 -13.80 -19.62
CA LYS A 122 27.81 -12.93 -19.85
C LYS A 122 28.22 -11.45 -19.91
N GLU A 123 29.08 -11.02 -18.98
CA GLU A 123 29.43 -9.60 -18.82
C GLU A 123 30.67 -9.19 -19.61
N MET A 124 31.64 -10.09 -19.81
CA MET A 124 32.91 -9.78 -20.50
C MET A 124 33.08 -10.48 -21.85
N HIS A 125 32.22 -11.47 -22.18
CA HIS A 125 32.32 -12.29 -23.39
C HIS A 125 33.67 -13.04 -23.54
N VAL A 126 34.29 -13.37 -22.40
CA VAL A 126 35.53 -14.15 -22.34
C VAL A 126 35.21 -15.58 -21.90
N LYS A 127 35.73 -16.58 -22.62
CA LYS A 127 35.64 -17.99 -22.20
C LYS A 127 36.78 -18.30 -21.24
N VAL A 128 36.44 -18.88 -20.09
CA VAL A 128 37.36 -19.26 -19.01
C VAL A 128 37.05 -20.67 -18.53
#